data_AF-A0A235FE85-F1
#
_entry.id   AF-A0A235FE85-F1
#
_cell.length_a   1.000
_cell.length_b   1.000
_cell.length_c   1.000
_cell.angle_alpha   90.00
_cell.angle_beta   90.00
_cell.angle_gamma   90.00
#
_symmetry.space_group_name_H-M   'P 1'
#
loop_
_entity.id
_entity.type
_entity.pdbx_description
1 polymer ?
#
loop_
_entity_poly.entity_id
_entity_poly.type
_entity_poly.pdbx_seq_one_letter_code
_entity_poly.pdbx_strand_id
1 'polypeptide(L)' 'MGAHLSWNRMWLVGEKKIAGREFESFVGALCHCEQNQIVLCRIQDDSICVTEKNHLPELSSIGYKLVAKQ' A
#
# COMPACT_ATOMS: atom_id res chain seq x y z
N MET A 1 -3.19 -20.88 26.40
CA MET A 1 -2.82 -21.22 25.01
C MET A 1 -3.18 -20.01 24.15
N GLY A 2 -2.21 -19.13 23.93
CA GLY A 2 -2.44 -17.87 23.21
C GLY A 2 -2.69 -18.18 21.73
N ALA A 3 -3.76 -17.65 21.18
CA ALA A 3 -4.04 -17.75 19.76
C ALA A 3 -2.86 -17.16 18.99
N HIS A 4 -2.04 -18.02 18.38
CA HIS A 4 -1.09 -17.62 17.35
C HIS A 4 -1.93 -17.30 16.12
N LEU A 5 -2.64 -16.16 16.17
CA LEU A 5 -3.20 -15.52 14.99
C LEU A 5 -1.99 -15.05 14.20
N SER A 6 -1.41 -15.97 13.44
CA SER A 6 -0.62 -15.67 12.26
C SER A 6 -1.59 -15.04 11.26
N TRP A 7 -2.09 -13.84 11.58
CA TRP A 7 -2.71 -12.96 10.61
C TRP A 7 -1.66 -12.89 9.51
N ASN A 8 -1.95 -13.45 8.34
CA ASN A 8 -1.08 -13.33 7.20
C ASN A 8 -0.90 -11.83 6.96
N ARG A 9 0.18 -11.25 7.49
CA ARG A 9 0.60 -9.86 7.34
C ARG A 9 1.09 -9.70 5.92
N MET A 10 0.16 -9.83 5.01
CA MET A 10 0.38 -10.01 3.60
C MET A 10 -0.69 -9.21 2.87
N TRP A 11 -0.24 -8.39 1.94
CA TRP A 11 -1.12 -7.69 1.03
C TRP A 11 -0.73 -7.93 -0.42
N LEU A 12 -1.73 -8.02 -1.29
CA LEU A 12 -1.54 -8.27 -2.71
C LEU A 12 -1.86 -7.01 -3.51
N VAL A 13 -0.85 -6.44 -4.16
CA VAL A 13 -0.96 -5.25 -5.01
C VAL A 13 -0.75 -5.69 -6.46
N GLY A 14 -1.85 -5.97 -7.16
CA GLY A 14 -1.78 -6.68 -8.43
C GLY A 14 -1.16 -8.07 -8.23
N GLU A 15 0.01 -8.31 -8.82
CA GLU A 15 0.75 -9.57 -8.71
C GLU A 15 1.79 -9.56 -7.57
N LYS A 16 1.98 -8.43 -6.88
CA LYS A 16 3.01 -8.27 -5.85
C LYS A 16 2.49 -8.60 -4.46
N LYS A 17 3.28 -9.34 -3.69
CA LYS A 17 3.03 -9.68 -2.29
C LYS A 17 3.86 -8.79 -1.37
N ILE A 18 3.22 -7.87 -0.65
CA ILE A 18 3.81 -7.06 0.43
C ILE A 18 3.70 -7.86 1.72
N ALA A 19 4.81 -8.15 2.41
CA ALA A 19 4.78 -8.90 3.67
C ALA A 19 5.87 -8.42 4.66
N GLY A 20 5.80 -8.87 5.91
CA GLY A 20 6.85 -8.59 6.90
C GLY A 20 6.91 -7.12 7.32
N ARG A 21 8.08 -6.47 7.27
CA ARG A 21 8.24 -5.07 7.70
C ARG A 21 7.54 -4.07 6.77
N GLU A 22 7.50 -4.38 5.48
CA GLU A 22 6.86 -3.53 4.48
C GLU A 22 5.35 -3.45 4.69
N PHE A 23 4.76 -4.53 5.22
CA PHE A 23 3.36 -4.55 5.62
C PHE A 23 3.05 -3.54 6.73
N GLU A 24 3.94 -3.36 7.71
CA GLU A 24 3.72 -2.39 8.80
C GLU A 24 3.77 -0.95 8.29
N SER A 25 4.74 -0.63 7.42
CA SER A 25 4.80 0.68 6.74
C SER A 25 3.56 0.91 5.88
N PHE A 26 3.07 -0.15 5.24
CA PHE A 26 1.85 -0.11 4.43
C PHE A 26 0.60 0.20 5.27
N VAL A 27 0.44 -0.50 6.39
CA VAL A 27 -0.67 -0.26 7.33
C VAL A 27 -0.59 1.15 7.92
N GLY A 28 0.61 1.65 8.23
CA GLY A 28 0.80 3.04 8.67
C GLY A 28 0.30 4.04 7.62
N ALA A 29 0.68 3.86 6.35
CA ALA A 29 0.23 4.69 5.25
C ALA A 29 -1.30 4.67 5.05
N LEU A 30 -1.95 3.50 5.23
CA LEU A 30 -3.42 3.39 5.19
C LEU A 30 -4.10 4.13 6.36
N CYS A 31 -3.59 3.95 7.57
CA CYS A 31 -4.18 4.56 8.77
C CYS A 31 -4.06 6.10 8.75
N HIS A 32 -3.04 6.62 8.08
CA HIS A 32 -2.81 8.06 7.92
C HIS A 32 -3.33 8.62 6.59
N CYS A 33 -3.95 7.80 5.74
CA CYS A 33 -4.56 8.24 4.49
C CYS A 33 -5.80 9.08 4.82
N GLU A 34 -5.84 10.34 4.36
CA GLU A 34 -7.01 11.21 4.51
C GLU A 34 -8.06 10.98 3.41
N GLN A 35 -9.28 11.53 3.57
CA GLN A 35 -10.44 11.32 2.68
C GLN A 35 -10.20 11.66 1.19
N ASN A 36 -9.17 12.42 0.85
CA ASN A 36 -8.84 12.79 -0.54
C ASN A 36 -7.51 12.21 -1.02
N GLN A 37 -6.89 11.36 -0.20
CA GLN A 37 -5.64 10.72 -0.48
C GLN A 37 -5.84 9.28 -0.96
N ILE A 38 -4.81 8.79 -1.64
CA ILE A 38 -4.69 7.43 -2.13
C ILE A 38 -3.33 6.88 -1.73
N VAL A 39 -3.30 5.58 -1.45
CA VAL A 39 -2.06 4.87 -1.18
C VAL A 39 -1.66 4.12 -2.44
N LEU A 40 -0.44 4.37 -2.89
CA LEU A 40 0.17 3.84 -4.09
C LEU A 40 1.40 3.01 -3.73
N CYS A 41 1.63 1.93 -4.47
CA CYS A 41 2.83 1.11 -4.34
C CYS A 41 3.47 0.91 -5.71
N ARG A 42 4.79 1.13 -5.78
CA ARG A 42 5.57 0.85 -6.98
C ARG A 42 6.11 -0.57 -6.93
N ILE A 43 5.67 -1.38 -7.89
CA ILE A 43 6.00 -2.81 -7.93
C ILE A 43 7.51 -3.04 -8.11
N GLN A 44 8.24 -2.15 -8.78
CA GLN A 44 9.67 -2.33 -9.06
C GLN A 44 10.56 -2.25 -7.82
N ASP A 45 10.24 -1.39 -6.86
CA ASP A 45 11.18 -1.01 -5.79
C ASP A 45 10.54 -0.92 -4.39
N ASP A 46 9.30 -1.37 -4.23
CA ASP A 46 8.58 -1.38 -2.94
C ASP A 46 8.29 0.00 -2.35
N SER A 47 8.49 1.07 -3.12
CA SER A 47 8.13 2.41 -2.67
C SER A 47 6.63 2.55 -2.48
N ILE A 48 6.25 2.92 -1.25
CA ILE A 48 4.89 3.31 -0.89
C ILE A 48 4.80 4.83 -0.94
N CYS A 49 3.75 5.34 -1.58
CA CYS A 49 3.48 6.77 -1.69
C CYS A 49 2.04 7.04 -1.27
N VAL A 50 1.84 8.05 -0.42
CA VAL A 50 0.53 8.61 -0.11
C VAL A 50 0.44 9.94 -0.83
N THR A 51 -0.60 10.13 -1.62
CA THR A 51 -0.77 11.35 -2.43
C THR A 51 -2.24 11.63 -2.67
N GLU A 52 -2.57 12.77 -3.25
CA GLU A 52 -3.93 13.08 -3.66
C GLU A 52 -4.35 12.27 -4.89
N LYS A 53 -5.64 11.93 -4.96
CA LYS A 53 -6.19 11.14 -6.07
C LYS A 53 -5.90 11.75 -7.46
N ASN A 54 -5.74 13.06 -7.54
CA ASN A 54 -5.44 13.79 -8.77
C ASN A 54 -4.08 13.42 -9.39
N HIS A 55 -3.13 12.96 -8.56
CA HIS A 55 -1.77 12.58 -8.99
C HIS A 55 -1.69 11.13 -9.48
N LEU A 56 -2.78 10.35 -9.34
CA LEU A 56 -2.84 8.96 -9.78
C LEU A 56 -2.42 8.75 -11.25
N PRO A 57 -2.87 9.56 -12.24
CA PRO A 57 -2.54 9.31 -13.64
C PRO A 57 -1.04 9.44 -13.91
N GLU A 58 -0.39 10.44 -13.32
CA GLU A 58 1.03 10.70 -13.46
C GLU A 58 1.86 9.58 -12.81
N LEU A 59 1.47 9.17 -11.61
CA LEU A 59 2.18 8.12 -10.86
C LEU A 59 1.97 6.73 -11.49
N SER A 60 0.79 6.48 -12.06
CA SER A 60 0.52 5.26 -12.82
C SER A 60 1.43 5.15 -14.05
N SER A 61 1.70 6.28 -14.73
CA SER A 61 2.60 6.32 -15.88
C SER A 61 4.06 5.95 -15.54
N ILE A 62 4.49 6.11 -14.29
CA ILE A 62 5.83 5.73 -13.81
C ILE A 62 5.84 4.42 -13.01
N GLY A 63 4.73 3.66 -13.04
CA GLY A 63 4.65 2.30 -12.51
C GLY A 63 4.14 2.17 -11.08
N TYR A 64 3.58 3.22 -10.48
CA TYR A 64 2.82 3.07 -9.23
C TYR A 64 1.44 2.45 -9.52
N LYS A 65 1.02 1.53 -8.65
CA LYS A 65 -0.33 0.95 -8.69
C LYS A 65 -1.12 1.38 -7.48
N LEU A 66 -2.39 1.71 -7.71
CA LEU A 66 -3.35 2.03 -6.66
C LEU A 66 -3.53 0.81 -5.77
N VAL A 67 -3.42 1.02 -4.46
CA VAL A 67 -3.57 -0.06 -3.49
C VAL A 67 -4.79 0.14 -2.59
N ALA A 68 -5.04 1.39 -2.18
CA ALA A 68 -6.26 1.77 -1.47
C ALA A 68 -6.63 3.22 -1.75
N LYS A 69 -7.92 3.48 -1.54
CA LYS A 69 -8.54 4.80 -1.42
C LYS A 69 -9.40 4.78 -0.16
N GLN A 70 -9.43 5.87 0.60
CA GLN A 70 -10.51 6.10 1.56
C GLN A 70 -11.79 6.55 0.86
#